data_AF-A0A9Q1RUY4-F1
#
_entry.id   AF-A0A9Q1RUY4-F1
#
_cell.length_a   1.000
_cell.length_b   1.000
_cell.length_c   1.000
_cell.angle_alpha   90.00
_cell.angle_beta   90.00
_cell.angle_gamma   90.00
#
_symmetry.space_group_name_H-M   'P 1'
#
loop_
_entity.id
_entity.type
_entity.pdbx_description
1 polymer ?
#
loop_
_entity_poly.entity_id
_entity_poly.type
_entity_poly.pdbx_seq_one_letter_code
_entity_poly.pdbx_strand_id
1 'polypeptide(L)'
;MSEPPLITHVSDKNTSPLTRPTSSRSVMETVNGSHRFVIQGYSLAKGMGVGKHIASDNFTVGGHQWAIYFYPDGKKPDNSTYVSVFIALASESIKEPLTPHQKFWSSLS
;
A
#
# COMPACT_ATOMS: atom_id res chain seq x y z
N MET A 1 24.26 -36.35 65.07
CA MET A 1 23.93 -34.95 65.41
C MET A 1 24.67 -34.05 64.42
N SER A 2 23.90 -33.30 63.62
CA SER A 2 24.16 -31.96 63.01
C SER A 2 25.42 -31.64 62.17
N GLU A 3 25.17 -31.23 60.91
CA GLU A 3 26.00 -30.46 59.93
C GLU A 3 25.67 -28.93 60.00
N PRO A 4 26.24 -27.96 59.21
CA PRO A 4 27.51 -27.76 58.44
C PRO A 4 28.02 -26.25 58.53
N PRO A 5 28.55 -25.48 57.52
CA PRO A 5 29.41 -25.64 56.30
C PRO A 5 30.58 -24.59 56.15
N LEU A 6 31.45 -24.66 55.09
CA LEU A 6 31.55 -23.61 54.03
C LEU A 6 32.49 -23.95 52.83
N ILE A 7 31.85 -24.25 51.69
CA ILE A 7 32.07 -23.89 50.27
C ILE A 7 33.44 -23.39 49.77
N THR A 8 33.93 -24.00 48.68
CA THR A 8 34.15 -23.28 47.40
C THR A 8 34.21 -24.22 46.20
N HIS A 9 33.08 -24.33 45.49
CA HIS A 9 33.04 -24.76 44.08
C HIS A 9 33.40 -23.56 43.21
N VAL A 10 34.45 -23.70 42.39
CA VAL A 10 34.76 -22.75 41.32
C VAL A 10 34.84 -23.53 40.01
N SER A 11 34.30 -22.92 38.96
CA SER A 11 34.25 -23.37 37.55
C SER A 11 33.09 -24.35 37.25
N ASP A 12 32.21 -24.15 36.27
CA ASP A 12 32.34 -23.40 35.02
C ASP A 12 31.06 -22.69 34.56
N LYS A 13 31.30 -21.52 33.97
CA LYS A 13 30.50 -20.75 33.00
C LYS A 13 29.04 -21.15 32.81
N ASN A 14 28.19 -20.30 33.37
CA ASN A 14 26.86 -19.97 32.86
C ASN A 14 26.91 -19.72 31.34
N THR A 15 26.58 -20.73 30.53
CA THR A 15 26.36 -20.57 29.10
C THR A 15 24.86 -20.57 28.87
N SER A 16 24.25 -19.41 29.05
CA SER A 16 22.97 -19.13 28.42
C SER A 16 23.15 -19.36 26.91
N PRO A 17 22.17 -19.98 26.21
CA PRO A 17 22.25 -20.08 24.76
C PRO A 17 22.38 -18.65 24.23
N LEU A 18 23.49 -18.37 23.55
CA LEU A 18 23.71 -17.11 22.86
C LEU A 18 22.58 -16.96 21.85
N THR A 19 21.51 -16.27 22.24
CA THR A 19 20.41 -15.92 21.35
C THR A 19 21.00 -15.04 20.26
N ARG A 20 21.26 -15.61 19.08
CA ARG A 20 21.70 -14.84 17.91
C ARG A 20 20.61 -13.82 17.60
N PRO A 21 20.92 -12.52 17.59
CA PRO A 21 19.92 -11.52 17.25
C PRO A 21 19.48 -11.76 15.80
N THR A 22 18.17 -11.81 15.57
CA THR A 22 17.58 -11.79 14.24
C THR A 22 17.33 -10.33 13.85
N SER A 23 17.48 -10.03 12.57
CA SER A 23 17.17 -8.72 12.00
C SER A 23 16.43 -8.91 10.70
N SER A 24 15.46 -8.06 10.43
CA SER A 24 14.72 -8.01 9.18
C SER A 24 14.71 -6.59 8.62
N ARG A 25 14.51 -6.46 7.31
CA ARG A 25 14.44 -5.17 6.61
C ARG A 25 13.27 -5.18 5.64
N SER A 26 12.45 -4.14 5.68
CA SER A 26 11.46 -3.83 4.65
C SER A 26 12.01 -2.75 3.73
N VAL A 27 11.78 -2.89 2.43
CA VAL A 27 12.12 -1.88 1.42
C VAL A 27 10.85 -1.55 0.66
N MET A 28 10.48 -0.28 0.65
CA MET A 28 9.37 0.23 -0.15
C MET A 28 9.95 1.08 -1.27
N GLU A 29 9.61 0.76 -2.51
CA GLU A 29 10.00 1.56 -3.67
C GLU A 29 8.83 2.46 -4.08
N THR A 30 9.14 3.71 -4.43
CA THR A 30 8.14 4.63 -4.97
C THR A 30 8.06 4.43 -6.47
N VAL A 31 6.87 4.13 -6.99
CA VAL A 31 6.61 4.11 -8.43
C VAL A 31 5.97 5.44 -8.83
N ASN A 32 6.61 6.14 -9.77
CA ASN A 32 6.07 7.37 -10.34
C ASN A 32 5.37 7.06 -11.67
N GLY A 33 4.21 7.67 -11.89
CA GLY A 33 3.48 7.62 -13.15
C GLY A 33 2.66 8.88 -13.34
N SER A 34 2.30 9.18 -14.59
CA SER A 34 1.49 10.35 -14.91
C SER A 34 0.43 10.00 -15.95
N HIS A 35 -0.73 10.63 -15.83
CA HIS A 35 -1.82 10.52 -16.79
C HIS A 35 -2.37 11.90 -17.07
N ARG A 36 -2.54 12.24 -18.36
CA ARG A 36 -3.06 13.54 -18.79
C ARG A 36 -4.49 13.38 -19.26
N PHE A 37 -5.43 13.81 -18.43
CA PHE A 37 -6.85 13.82 -18.74
C PHE A 37 -7.29 15.24 -19.14
N VAL A 38 -7.74 15.41 -20.39
CA VAL A 38 -8.10 16.72 -20.97
C VAL A 38 -9.60 16.80 -21.20
N ILE A 39 -10.25 17.77 -20.56
CA ILE A 39 -11.67 18.10 -20.80
C ILE A 39 -11.75 19.24 -21.81
N GLN A 40 -12.18 18.92 -23.03
CA GLN A 40 -12.48 19.95 -24.04
C GLN A 40 -13.91 20.45 -23.86
N GLY A 41 -14.12 21.76 -23.99
CA GLY A 41 -15.45 22.35 -23.87
C GLY A 41 -16.04 22.30 -22.46
N TYR A 42 -15.24 22.55 -21.42
CA TYR A 42 -15.68 22.55 -20.01
C TYR A 42 -16.99 23.31 -19.76
N SER A 43 -17.23 24.44 -20.43
CA SER A 43 -18.46 25.21 -20.28
C SER A 43 -19.72 24.40 -20.62
N LEU A 44 -19.63 23.40 -21.51
CA LEU A 44 -20.73 22.48 -21.84
C LEU A 44 -20.90 21.38 -20.77
N ALA A 45 -19.82 21.03 -20.07
CA ALA A 45 -19.85 20.07 -18.98
C ALA A 45 -20.43 20.68 -17.68
N LYS A 46 -20.40 22.01 -17.53
CA LYS A 46 -21.05 22.69 -16.42
C LYS A 46 -22.57 22.69 -16.59
N GLY A 47 -23.28 22.40 -15.51
CA GLY A 47 -24.74 22.24 -15.52
C GLY A 47 -25.21 20.81 -15.82
N MET A 48 -24.31 19.83 -15.95
CA MET A 48 -24.69 18.40 -16.01
C MET A 48 -25.43 17.94 -14.75
N GLY A 49 -25.22 18.64 -13.63
CA GLY A 49 -25.90 18.38 -12.37
C GLY A 49 -24.98 17.70 -11.35
N VAL A 50 -25.29 17.94 -10.08
CA VAL A 50 -24.55 17.41 -8.93
C VAL A 50 -24.45 15.88 -9.02
N GLY A 51 -23.25 15.34 -8.81
CA GLY A 51 -23.00 13.90 -8.83
C GLY A 51 -22.84 13.29 -10.22
N LYS A 52 -23.03 14.06 -11.31
CA LYS A 52 -22.67 13.64 -12.66
C LYS A 52 -21.18 13.86 -12.91
N HIS A 53 -20.55 12.92 -13.63
CA HIS A 53 -19.12 12.97 -13.88
C HIS A 53 -18.76 12.57 -15.30
N ILE A 54 -17.56 12.98 -15.69
CA ILE A 54 -16.82 12.49 -16.86
C ILE A 54 -15.65 11.68 -16.31
N ALA A 55 -15.50 10.44 -16.77
CA ALA A 55 -14.39 9.57 -16.39
C ALA A 55 -13.26 9.67 -17.43
N SER A 56 -12.01 9.54 -16.99
CA SER A 56 -10.89 9.26 -17.88
C SER A 56 -10.93 7.81 -18.35
N ASP A 57 -10.09 7.49 -19.34
CA ASP A 57 -9.70 6.10 -19.56
C ASP A 57 -8.93 5.55 -18.35
N ASN A 58 -8.91 4.22 -18.23
CA ASN A 58 -8.07 3.56 -17.24
C ASN A 58 -6.58 3.72 -17.59
N PHE A 59 -5.74 3.91 -16.58
CA PHE A 59 -4.29 3.99 -16.74
C PHE A 59 -3.57 3.24 -15.63
N THR A 60 -2.38 2.70 -15.94
CA THR A 60 -1.63 1.84 -15.02
C THR A 60 -0.49 2.60 -14.37
N VAL A 61 -0.44 2.61 -13.03
CA VAL A 61 0.69 3.13 -12.22
C VAL A 61 0.89 2.21 -11.03
N GLY A 62 2.15 1.83 -10.76
CA GLY A 62 2.48 0.95 -9.64
C GLY A 62 1.79 -0.40 -9.69
N GLY A 63 1.57 -0.95 -10.89
CA GLY A 63 0.89 -2.24 -11.09
C GLY A 63 -0.64 -2.22 -10.93
N HIS A 64 -1.24 -1.07 -10.65
CA HIS A 64 -2.69 -0.92 -10.43
C HIS A 64 -3.32 -0.11 -11.56
N GLN A 65 -4.56 -0.45 -11.91
CA GLN A 65 -5.36 0.36 -12.84
C GLN A 65 -6.11 1.43 -12.06
N TRP A 66 -5.97 2.67 -12.52
CA TRP A 66 -6.57 3.86 -11.94
C TRP A 66 -7.46 4.55 -12.97
N ALA A 67 -8.46 5.29 -12.50
CA ALA A 67 -9.26 6.20 -13.30
C ALA A 67 -9.46 7.53 -12.56
N ILE A 68 -9.60 8.62 -13.31
CA ILE A 68 -9.95 9.94 -12.79
C ILE A 68 -11.44 10.19 -13.04
N TYR A 69 -12.14 10.66 -12.01
CA TYR A 69 -13.55 11.07 -12.07
C TYR A 69 -13.65 12.58 -11.87
N PHE A 70 -14.13 13.28 -12.89
CA PHE A 70 -14.30 14.73 -12.90
C PHE A 70 -15.78 15.11 -12.76
N TYR A 71 -16.13 15.80 -11.68
CA TYR A 71 -17.48 16.28 -11.38
C TYR A 71 -17.53 17.81 -11.51
N PRO A 72 -18.05 18.35 -12.63
CA PRO A 72 -18.04 19.79 -12.87
C PRO A 72 -18.95 20.57 -11.91
N ASP A 73 -20.02 19.95 -11.39
CA ASP A 73 -20.99 20.56 -10.46
C ASP A 73 -20.94 19.93 -9.06
N GLY A 74 -19.78 19.43 -8.66
CA GLY A 74 -19.59 18.77 -7.38
C GLY A 74 -20.08 17.31 -7.36
N LYS A 75 -19.52 16.51 -6.45
CA LYS A 75 -19.92 15.10 -6.25
C LYS A 75 -21.20 14.95 -5.44
N LYS A 76 -21.47 15.88 -4.52
CA LYS A 76 -22.58 15.88 -3.56
C LYS A 76 -23.17 17.29 -3.44
N PRO A 77 -24.42 17.43 -2.96
CA PRO A 77 -25.06 18.74 -2.81
C PRO A 77 -24.20 19.73 -1.99
N ASP A 78 -23.57 19.25 -0.92
CA ASP A 78 -22.73 20.04 0.00
C ASP A 78 -21.48 20.64 -0.66
N ASN A 79 -21.08 20.13 -1.83
CA ASN A 79 -19.96 20.64 -2.61
C ASN A 79 -20.35 21.07 -4.03
N SER A 80 -21.63 21.38 -4.25
CA SER A 80 -22.19 21.77 -5.55
C SER A 80 -21.61 23.07 -6.14
N THR A 81 -21.04 23.93 -5.32
CA THR A 81 -20.37 25.17 -5.76
C THR A 81 -18.94 24.95 -6.25
N TYR A 82 -18.38 23.75 -6.06
CA TYR A 82 -17.01 23.41 -6.41
C TYR A 82 -16.95 22.35 -7.50
N VAL A 83 -15.90 22.39 -8.31
CA VAL A 83 -15.50 21.23 -9.11
C VAL A 83 -14.89 20.20 -8.17
N SER A 84 -15.28 18.93 -8.30
CA SER A 84 -14.66 17.83 -7.54
C SER A 84 -13.91 16.87 -8.48
N VAL A 85 -12.71 16.46 -8.08
CA VAL A 85 -11.89 15.50 -8.83
C VAL A 85 -11.48 14.37 -7.90
N PHE A 86 -11.63 13.13 -8.36
CA PHE A 86 -11.23 11.94 -7.62
C PHE A 86 -10.37 11.04 -8.48
N ILE A 87 -9.41 10.36 -7.86
CA ILE A 87 -8.73 9.20 -8.42
C ILE A 87 -9.27 7.96 -7.72
N ALA A 88 -9.56 6.89 -8.47
CA ALA A 88 -10.02 5.63 -7.90
C ALA A 88 -9.34 4.43 -8.54
N LEU A 89 -9.24 3.34 -7.78
CA LEU A 89 -8.86 2.03 -8.29
C LEU A 89 -9.96 1.51 -9.20
N ALA A 90 -9.62 1.26 -10.47
CA ALA A 90 -10.51 0.68 -11.45
C ALA A 90 -10.49 -0.86 -11.41
N SER A 91 -9.35 -1.45 -11.06
CA SER A 91 -9.21 -2.88 -10.79
C SER A 91 -8.04 -3.16 -9.85
N GLU A 92 -8.05 -4.34 -9.25
CA GLU A 92 -6.85 -4.89 -8.59
C GLU A 92 -5.74 -5.13 -9.62
N SER A 93 -4.51 -5.18 -9.12
CA SER A 93 -3.28 -5.20 -9.90
C SER A 93 -3.25 -6.28 -10.98
N ILE A 94 -2.60 -5.99 -12.12
CA ILE A 94 -2.12 -7.06 -12.99
C ILE A 94 -1.08 -7.81 -12.18
N LYS A 95 -1.38 -9.04 -11.78
CA LYS A 95 -0.40 -9.89 -11.10
C LYS A 95 0.76 -10.08 -12.07
N GLU A 96 1.89 -9.45 -11.77
CA GLU A 96 3.16 -9.80 -12.39
C GLU A 96 3.27 -11.33 -12.40
N PRO A 97 3.64 -11.98 -13.52
CA PRO A 97 3.86 -13.42 -13.54
C PRO A 97 4.90 -13.73 -12.46
N LEU A 98 4.47 -14.37 -11.37
CA LEU A 98 5.34 -14.63 -10.24
C LEU A 98 6.55 -15.45 -10.72
N THR A 99 7.73 -14.87 -10.56
CA THR A 99 8.98 -15.57 -10.84
C THR A 99 9.08 -16.78 -9.90
N PRO A 100 9.73 -17.89 -10.32
CA PRO A 100 9.79 -19.13 -9.53
C PRO A 100 10.26 -18.95 -8.08
N HIS A 101 11.13 -17.96 -7.83
CA HIS A 101 11.63 -17.65 -6.49
C HIS A 101 10.52 -17.20 -5.52
N GLN A 102 9.49 -16.49 -6.00
CA GLN A 102 8.38 -16.01 -5.17
C GLN A 102 7.42 -17.13 -4.77
N LYS A 103 7.32 -18.21 -5.56
CA LYS A 103 6.46 -19.36 -5.27
C LYS A 103 6.97 -20.21 -4.09
N PHE A 104 8.29 -20.28 -3.92
CA PHE A 104 8.90 -21.06 -2.83
C PHE A 104 8.52 -20.53 -1.46
N TRP A 105 8.45 -19.21 -1.30
CA TRP A 105 8.14 -18.56 -0.02
C TRP A 105 6.67 -18.65 0.40
N SER A 106 5.72 -18.68 -0.56
CA SER A 106 4.30 -18.81 -0.26
C SER A 106 3.88 -20.21 0.20
N SER A 107 4.72 -21.24 0.02
CA SER A 107 4.42 -22.63 0.37
C SER A 107 4.82 -23.01 1.80
N LEU A 108 5.37 -22.09 2.60
CA LEU A 108 5.87 -22.33 3.95
C LEU A 108 5.00 -21.72 5.08
N SER A 109 3.79 -21.26 4.75
CA SER A 109 2.74 -20.88 5.71
C SER A 109 1.58 -21.85 5.65
#